data_AF-A0AAX6E118-F1
#
_entry.id   AF-A0AAX6E118-F1
#
_cell.length_a   1.000
_cell.length_b   1.000
_cell.length_c   1.000
_cell.angle_alpha   90.00
_cell.angle_beta   90.00
_cell.angle_gamma   90.00
#
_symmetry.space_group_name_H-M   'P 1'
#
loop_
_entity.id
_entity.type
_entity.pdbx_description
1 polymer ?
#
loop_
_entity_poly.entity_id
_entity_poly.type
_entity_poly.pdbx_seq_one_letter_code
_entity_poly.pdbx_strand_id
1 'polypeptide(L)'
;MRECISIHIGQAGIQVGNACWELYCLEHEIQPDSQMPSDKTVDGGDDAFNTFFCETGAGKHVPCAVFVDLEPTVIDEVRTGTYRQLFHPEQLISGKEDAANNFARGHYTIGKEIVDLCLDRIRKLADNCTGLQGFLVFNAVGGGTGSGLGSLLLERLSVDYDKKSKLGFTVYPSPQVSTSVVEPTTAFSPPTPSWSTLMWPSSSTMRQSIISAGVLSTSTVRPTLTSTVSCHRLFYH
;
A
#
# COMPACT_ATOMS: atom_id res chain seq x y z
N MET A 1 -10.60 20.26 -1.54
CA MET A 1 -9.43 19.45 -1.90
C MET A 1 -9.87 17.99 -1.98
N ARG A 2 -9.06 17.10 -2.55
CA ARG A 2 -9.45 15.70 -2.81
C ARG A 2 -8.40 14.81 -2.14
N GLU A 3 -8.55 14.56 -0.85
CA GLU A 3 -7.55 13.82 -0.06
C GLU A 3 -7.77 12.30 -0.11
N CYS A 4 -6.68 11.53 -0.08
CA CYS A 4 -6.68 10.06 -0.06
C CYS A 4 -5.88 9.56 1.15
N ILE A 5 -6.43 8.58 1.88
CA ILE A 5 -5.72 7.97 3.02
C ILE A 5 -5.12 6.64 2.57
N SER A 6 -3.80 6.49 2.73
CA SER A 6 -3.09 5.25 2.42
C SER A 6 -2.99 4.36 3.66
N ILE A 7 -3.45 3.12 3.57
CA ILE A 7 -3.45 2.14 4.65
C ILE A 7 -2.54 0.99 4.25
N HIS A 8 -1.44 0.81 4.96
CA HIS A 8 -0.44 -0.22 4.72
C HIS A 8 -0.54 -1.30 5.78
N ILE A 9 -0.86 -2.54 5.38
CA ILE A 9 -1.22 -3.63 6.30
C ILE A 9 -0.27 -4.81 6.16
N GLY A 10 0.36 -5.18 7.28
CA GLY A 10 1.31 -6.28 7.40
C GLY A 10 2.64 -6.00 6.70
N GLN A 11 3.60 -6.90 6.92
CA GLN A 11 4.97 -6.78 6.42
C GLN A 11 5.08 -6.32 4.95
N ALA A 12 4.45 -7.04 4.02
CA ALA A 12 4.55 -6.71 2.60
C ALA A 12 3.92 -5.34 2.26
N GLY A 13 2.76 -5.02 2.86
CA GLY A 13 2.11 -3.72 2.66
C GLY A 13 2.97 -2.57 3.17
N ILE A 14 3.59 -2.74 4.34
CA ILE A 14 4.44 -1.73 4.97
C ILE A 14 5.73 -1.52 4.18
N GLN A 15 6.38 -2.59 3.73
CA GLN A 15 7.62 -2.47 2.94
C GLN A 15 7.36 -1.79 1.59
N VAL A 16 6.27 -2.15 0.90
CA VAL A 16 5.84 -1.46 -0.33
C VAL A 16 5.52 -0.01 -0.02
N GLY A 17 4.78 0.26 1.06
CA GLY A 17 4.45 1.61 1.49
C GLY A 17 5.69 2.46 1.76
N ASN A 18 6.71 1.91 2.42
CA ASN A 18 7.95 2.62 2.71
C ASN A 18 8.67 3.03 1.42
N ALA A 19 8.77 2.12 0.45
CA ALA A 19 9.35 2.42 -0.87
C ALA A 19 8.50 3.43 -1.67
N CYS A 20 7.18 3.32 -1.62
CA CYS A 20 6.27 4.27 -2.29
C CYS A 20 6.40 5.68 -1.70
N TRP A 21 6.44 5.82 -0.38
CA TRP A 21 6.57 7.12 0.27
C TRP A 21 7.96 7.74 0.09
N GLU A 22 9.02 6.93 0.03
CA GLU A 22 10.34 7.40 -0.39
C GLU A 22 10.29 7.98 -1.80
N LEU A 23 9.67 7.27 -2.75
CA LEU A 23 9.53 7.77 -4.12
C LEU A 23 8.67 9.05 -4.17
N TYR A 24 7.57 9.13 -3.42
CA TYR A 24 6.75 10.34 -3.34
C TYR A 24 7.54 11.52 -2.77
N CYS A 25 8.38 11.31 -1.75
CA CYS A 25 9.22 12.37 -1.23
C CYS A 25 10.23 12.85 -2.28
N LEU A 26 10.82 11.93 -3.06
CA LEU A 26 11.74 12.29 -4.14
C LEU A 26 11.05 13.02 -5.30
N GLU A 27 9.87 12.56 -5.72
CA GLU A 27 9.09 13.19 -6.80
C GLU A 27 8.60 14.60 -6.42
N HIS A 28 8.31 14.81 -5.15
CA HIS A 28 7.84 16.10 -4.61
C HIS A 28 8.95 16.95 -3.99
N GLU A 29 10.21 16.53 -4.06
CA GLU A 29 11.36 17.22 -3.46
C GLU A 29 11.19 17.50 -1.96
N ILE A 30 10.42 16.66 -1.26
CA ILE A 30 10.24 16.72 0.19
C ILE A 30 11.43 16.05 0.84
N GLN A 31 12.11 16.79 1.72
CA GLN A 31 13.25 16.26 2.45
C GLN A 31 12.81 15.24 3.50
N PRO A 32 13.70 14.34 3.95
CA PRO A 32 13.40 13.37 4.99
C PRO A 32 12.99 13.98 6.34
N ASP A 33 13.33 15.24 6.59
CA ASP A 33 12.88 16.04 7.75
C ASP A 33 11.46 16.62 7.57
N SER A 34 10.80 16.25 6.47
CA SER A 34 9.46 16.69 6.06
C SER A 34 9.36 18.18 5.72
N GLN A 35 10.50 18.85 5.49
CA GLN A 35 10.54 20.21 4.97
C GLN A 35 10.65 20.17 3.44
N MET A 36 9.99 21.11 2.78
CA MET A 36 10.17 21.33 1.36
C MET A 36 11.11 22.54 1.20
N PRO A 37 12.38 22.35 0.80
CA PRO A 37 13.31 23.45 0.66
C PRO A 37 13.01 24.24 -0.62
N SER A 38 12.74 25.52 -0.42
CA SER A 38 12.78 26.63 -1.40
C SER A 38 11.54 26.91 -2.28
N ASP A 39 11.02 28.13 -2.08
CA ASP A 39 10.67 29.10 -3.14
C ASP A 39 9.44 28.85 -4.03
N LYS A 40 8.41 28.16 -3.52
CA LYS A 40 7.07 28.08 -4.18
C LYS A 40 5.88 28.45 -3.30
N THR A 41 6.10 28.87 -2.05
CA THR A 41 5.04 28.94 -1.03
C THR A 41 4.13 30.18 -1.06
N VAL A 42 4.01 30.95 -2.16
CA VAL A 42 3.19 32.20 -2.12
C VAL A 42 2.29 32.44 -3.34
N ASP A 43 2.15 31.51 -4.30
CA ASP A 43 1.10 31.68 -5.33
C ASP A 43 0.09 30.55 -5.22
N GLY A 44 -1.09 30.89 -4.69
CA GLY A 44 -2.18 29.98 -4.34
C GLY A 44 -2.75 29.24 -5.56
N GLY A 45 -2.07 28.19 -5.99
CA GLY A 45 -2.50 27.31 -7.07
C GLY A 45 -2.57 25.85 -6.63
N ASP A 46 -3.78 25.36 -6.40
CA ASP A 46 -4.23 23.96 -6.53
C ASP A 46 -3.14 22.89 -6.69
N ASP A 47 -2.43 22.61 -5.61
CA ASP A 47 -1.35 21.64 -5.67
C ASP A 47 -1.88 20.23 -5.40
N ALA A 48 -1.95 19.44 -6.47
CA ALA A 48 -2.42 18.05 -6.49
C ALA A 48 -1.70 17.14 -5.46
N PHE A 49 -0.57 17.57 -4.89
CA PHE A 49 0.17 16.85 -3.84
C PHE A 49 -0.50 16.91 -2.45
N ASN A 50 -1.29 17.94 -2.15
CA ASN A 50 -2.05 18.00 -0.89
C ASN A 50 -3.13 16.91 -0.80
N THR A 51 -3.35 16.16 -1.89
CA THR A 51 -4.13 14.91 -1.89
C THR A 51 -3.52 13.85 -0.96
N PHE A 52 -2.19 13.81 -0.85
CA PHE A 52 -1.45 12.76 -0.13
C PHE A 52 -0.75 13.27 1.14
N PHE A 53 -0.45 14.56 1.21
CA PHE A 53 0.21 15.19 2.34
C PHE A 53 -0.70 16.17 3.06
N CYS A 54 -0.68 16.07 4.39
CA CYS A 54 -1.35 16.93 5.33
C CYS A 54 -0.34 17.98 5.81
N GLU A 55 -0.54 19.27 5.50
CA GLU A 55 0.38 20.35 5.91
C GLU A 55 0.14 20.75 7.37
N THR A 56 1.21 20.76 8.16
CA THR A 56 1.21 21.27 9.54
C THR A 56 1.66 22.74 9.52
N GLY A 57 1.10 23.58 10.40
CA GLY A 57 1.43 25.02 10.47
C GLY A 57 2.90 25.40 10.72
N ALA A 58 3.79 24.42 10.91
CA ALA A 58 5.24 24.59 10.94
C ALA A 58 5.91 24.43 9.54
N GLY A 59 5.14 24.36 8.45
CA GLY A 59 5.63 24.06 7.10
C GLY A 59 6.04 22.59 6.91
N LYS A 60 5.48 21.70 7.73
CA LYS A 60 5.80 20.26 7.73
C LYS A 60 4.75 19.49 6.93
N HIS A 61 5.16 18.73 5.93
CA HIS A 61 4.25 17.88 5.16
C HIS A 61 4.23 16.46 5.73
N VAL A 62 3.12 16.09 6.35
CA VAL A 62 2.94 14.76 6.96
C VAL A 62 2.09 13.89 6.03
N PRO A 63 2.56 12.70 5.63
CA PRO A 63 1.77 11.75 4.86
C PRO A 63 0.44 11.44 5.55
N CYS A 64 -0.66 11.49 4.81
CA CYS A 64 -1.95 11.00 5.30
C CYS A 64 -1.99 9.46 5.14
N ALA A 65 -1.13 8.76 5.89
CA ALA A 65 -0.93 7.32 5.84
C ALA A 65 -1.07 6.66 7.21
N VAL A 66 -1.46 5.38 7.23
CA VAL A 66 -1.48 4.53 8.42
C VAL A 66 -0.74 3.25 8.09
N PHE A 67 0.17 2.84 8.98
CA PHE A 67 0.88 1.57 8.91
C PHE A 67 0.42 0.70 10.06
N VAL A 68 -0.01 -0.52 9.74
CA VAL A 68 -0.57 -1.45 10.72
C VAL A 68 0.11 -2.80 10.56
N ASP A 69 0.67 -3.29 11.65
CA ASP A 69 1.18 -4.65 11.73
C ASP A 69 0.84 -5.26 13.08
N LEU A 70 0.72 -6.59 13.11
CA LEU A 70 0.52 -7.36 14.32
C LEU A 70 1.86 -7.62 15.05
N GLU A 71 2.97 -7.44 14.35
CA GLU A 71 4.33 -7.54 14.86
C GLU A 71 5.07 -6.19 14.76
N PRO A 72 5.86 -5.77 15.77
CA PRO A 72 6.54 -4.48 15.73
C PRO A 72 7.73 -4.42 14.76
N THR A 73 8.32 -5.54 14.37
CA THR A 73 9.61 -5.63 13.66
C THR A 73 9.68 -4.72 12.43
N VAL A 74 8.71 -4.83 11.52
CA VAL A 74 8.71 -4.07 10.26
C VAL A 74 8.38 -2.59 10.48
N ILE A 75 7.56 -2.29 11.49
CA ILE A 75 7.23 -0.91 11.86
C ILE A 75 8.42 -0.22 12.54
N ASP A 76 9.19 -0.95 13.34
CA ASP A 76 10.38 -0.43 14.00
C ASP A 76 11.48 -0.08 12.98
N GLU A 77 11.58 -0.79 11.86
CA GLU A 77 12.42 -0.40 10.73
C GLU A 77 11.99 0.96 10.14
N VAL A 78 10.68 1.21 9.99
CA VAL A 78 10.18 2.52 9.54
C VAL A 78 10.45 3.62 10.58
N ARG A 79 10.33 3.31 11.88
CA ARG A 79 10.62 4.24 12.99
C ARG A 79 12.10 4.59 13.12
N THR A 80 13.00 3.71 12.68
CA THR A 80 14.46 3.91 12.75
C THR A 80 15.07 4.31 11.41
N GLY A 81 14.32 4.20 10.32
CA GLY A 81 14.75 4.50 8.96
C GLY A 81 14.98 5.98 8.67
N THR A 82 15.40 6.25 7.42
CA THR A 82 15.72 7.60 6.92
C THR A 82 14.54 8.57 7.07
N TYR A 83 13.31 8.09 6.80
CA TYR A 83 12.07 8.86 6.86
C TYR A 83 11.36 8.80 8.23
N ARG A 84 12.08 8.48 9.32
CA ARG A 84 11.50 8.38 10.67
C ARG A 84 10.77 9.63 11.15
N GLN A 85 11.17 10.80 10.65
CA GLN A 85 10.57 12.09 11.03
C GLN A 85 9.33 12.42 10.20
N LEU A 86 9.11 11.72 9.08
CA LEU A 86 8.02 11.96 8.15
C LEU A 86 6.66 11.56 8.73
N PHE A 87 6.60 10.38 9.32
CA PHE A 87 5.36 9.82 9.85
C PHE A 87 5.09 10.25 11.29
N HIS A 88 3.82 10.49 11.61
CA HIS A 88 3.44 10.71 12.99
C HIS A 88 3.48 9.37 13.75
N PRO A 89 4.04 9.29 14.98
CA PRO A 89 4.14 8.02 15.71
C PRO A 89 2.77 7.36 15.99
N GLU A 90 1.68 8.14 15.96
CA GLU A 90 0.32 7.64 16.08
C GLU A 90 -0.23 6.95 14.82
N GLN A 91 0.39 7.19 13.66
CA GLN A 91 0.06 6.53 12.39
C GLN A 91 0.71 5.14 12.27
N LEU A 92 1.67 4.84 13.15
CA LEU A 92 2.45 3.61 13.16
C LEU A 92 1.92 2.69 14.27
N ILE A 93 1.05 1.75 13.91
CA ILE A 93 0.33 0.88 14.85
C ILE A 93 0.93 -0.52 14.82
N SER A 94 1.58 -0.92 15.91
CA SER A 94 2.12 -2.26 16.09
C SER A 94 1.36 -3.06 17.15
N GLY A 95 1.14 -4.34 16.86
CA GLY A 95 0.66 -5.33 17.81
C GLY A 95 1.78 -5.93 18.67
N LYS A 96 1.41 -6.87 19.53
CA LYS A 96 2.35 -7.65 20.38
C LYS A 96 2.47 -9.10 19.94
N GLU A 97 1.53 -9.60 19.15
CA GLU A 97 1.44 -10.99 18.74
C GLU A 97 1.18 -11.07 17.24
N ASP A 98 1.98 -11.87 16.52
CA ASP A 98 1.81 -12.09 15.09
C ASP A 98 0.64 -13.04 14.76
N ALA A 99 0.08 -12.89 13.55
CA ALA A 99 -0.90 -13.81 12.97
C ALA A 99 -0.31 -15.18 12.60
N ALA A 100 1.02 -15.36 12.60
CA ALA A 100 1.73 -16.60 12.28
C ALA A 100 1.30 -17.19 10.92
N ASN A 101 1.17 -16.31 9.91
CA ASN A 101 0.68 -16.65 8.56
C ASN A 101 -0.69 -17.35 8.50
N ASN A 102 -1.52 -17.19 9.55
CA ASN A 102 -2.85 -17.76 9.61
C ASN A 102 -3.93 -16.66 9.47
N PHE A 103 -4.73 -16.77 8.40
CA PHE A 103 -5.88 -15.90 8.16
C PHE A 103 -6.83 -15.83 9.35
N ALA A 104 -7.17 -16.98 9.96
CA ALA A 104 -8.15 -17.02 11.04
C ALA A 104 -7.67 -16.27 12.28
N ARG A 105 -6.36 -16.29 12.54
CA ARG A 105 -5.75 -15.54 13.66
C ARG A 105 -5.76 -14.04 13.38
N GLY A 106 -5.41 -13.66 12.15
CA GLY A 106 -5.45 -12.27 11.69
C GLY A 106 -6.86 -11.68 11.60
N HIS A 107 -7.89 -12.48 11.36
CA HIS A 107 -9.27 -12.00 11.16
C HIS A 107 -10.16 -12.14 12.40
N TYR A 108 -10.12 -13.29 13.09
CA TYR A 108 -11.09 -13.61 14.14
C TYR A 108 -10.59 -13.40 15.57
N THR A 109 -9.28 -13.50 15.81
CA THR A 109 -8.72 -13.39 17.16
C THR A 109 -7.92 -12.09 17.34
N ILE A 110 -6.64 -12.07 16.97
CA ILE A 110 -5.73 -10.96 17.24
C ILE A 110 -6.14 -9.70 16.47
N GLY A 111 -6.58 -9.86 15.22
CA GLY A 111 -7.01 -8.70 14.44
C GLY A 111 -8.21 -7.95 15.01
N LYS A 112 -9.10 -8.63 15.75
CA LYS A 112 -10.23 -7.97 16.40
C LYS A 112 -9.81 -7.07 17.55
N GLU A 113 -8.71 -7.38 18.22
CA GLU A 113 -8.20 -6.56 19.32
C GLU A 113 -7.57 -5.25 18.80
N ILE A 114 -6.93 -5.29 17.62
CA ILE A 114 -6.23 -4.13 17.06
C ILE A 114 -7.11 -3.29 16.12
N VAL A 115 -8.17 -3.86 15.52
CA VAL A 115 -8.96 -3.19 14.49
C VAL A 115 -9.61 -1.90 15.01
N ASP A 116 -10.09 -1.89 16.26
CA ASP A 116 -10.74 -0.71 16.85
C ASP A 116 -9.75 0.45 16.98
N LEU A 117 -8.51 0.15 17.42
CA LEU A 117 -7.42 1.13 17.46
C LEU A 117 -7.10 1.67 16.05
N CYS A 118 -7.07 0.79 15.04
CA CYS A 118 -6.80 1.19 13.66
C CYS A 118 -7.88 2.12 13.11
N LEU A 119 -9.15 1.78 13.34
CA LEU A 119 -10.29 2.60 12.91
C LEU A 119 -10.27 3.98 13.57
N ASP A 120 -9.94 4.06 14.86
CA ASP A 120 -9.84 5.34 15.56
C ASP A 120 -8.72 6.23 15.00
N ARG A 121 -7.59 5.66 14.60
CA ARG A 121 -6.52 6.43 13.92
C ARG A 121 -6.94 6.87 12.53
N ILE A 122 -7.62 6.03 11.77
CA ILE A 122 -8.15 6.38 10.44
C ILE A 122 -9.19 7.50 10.55
N ARG A 123 -10.08 7.44 11.56
CA ARG A 123 -11.07 8.50 11.83
C ARG A 123 -10.40 9.84 12.13
N LYS A 124 -9.36 9.86 12.98
CA LYS A 124 -8.59 11.09 13.24
C LYS A 124 -7.96 11.68 11.98
N LEU A 125 -7.46 10.84 11.07
CA LEU A 125 -6.94 11.32 9.79
C LEU A 125 -8.06 11.82 8.87
N ALA A 126 -9.19 11.12 8.83
CA ALA A 126 -10.35 11.52 8.05
C ALA A 126 -10.93 12.87 8.53
N ASP A 127 -10.95 13.12 9.85
CA ASP A 127 -11.39 14.39 10.45
C ASP A 127 -10.47 15.55 10.10
N ASN A 128 -9.18 15.29 9.87
CA ASN A 128 -8.22 16.29 9.40
C ASN A 128 -8.37 16.60 7.90
N CYS A 129 -9.05 15.75 7.13
CA CYS A 129 -9.27 15.96 5.70
C CYS A 129 -10.51 16.83 5.45
N THR A 130 -10.39 17.84 4.59
CA THR A 130 -11.50 18.68 4.17
C THR A 130 -12.43 18.00 3.16
N GLY A 131 -11.92 17.01 2.41
CA GLY A 131 -12.64 16.33 1.34
C GLY A 131 -12.13 14.93 1.00
N LEU A 132 -12.18 14.00 1.96
CA LEU A 132 -11.76 12.60 1.77
C LEU A 132 -12.44 11.97 0.54
N GLN A 133 -11.67 11.53 -0.44
CA GLN A 133 -12.16 10.78 -1.61
C GLN A 133 -12.32 9.30 -1.30
N GLY A 134 -11.33 8.72 -0.62
CA GLY A 134 -11.25 7.28 -0.45
C GLY A 134 -9.99 6.79 0.25
N PHE A 135 -9.85 5.47 0.26
CA PHE A 135 -8.77 4.76 0.91
C PHE A 135 -7.98 3.94 -0.11
N LEU A 136 -6.66 3.99 -0.02
CA LEU A 136 -5.73 3.13 -0.75
C LEU A 136 -5.23 2.06 0.22
N VAL A 137 -5.61 0.80 0.02
CA VAL A 137 -5.28 -0.30 0.94
C VAL A 137 -4.19 -1.17 0.33
N PHE A 138 -3.03 -1.21 0.96
CA PHE A 138 -1.89 -2.03 0.56
C PHE A 138 -1.79 -3.24 1.48
N ASN A 139 -1.91 -4.44 0.91
CA ASN A 139 -1.83 -5.67 1.66
C ASN A 139 -1.26 -6.82 0.81
N ALA A 140 -1.01 -7.97 1.43
CA ALA A 140 -0.61 -9.18 0.72
C ALA A 140 -1.62 -10.31 0.97
N VAL A 141 -1.90 -11.07 -0.09
CA VAL A 141 -2.79 -12.24 -0.01
C VAL A 141 -2.16 -13.38 0.80
N GLY A 142 -0.84 -13.57 0.67
CA GLY A 142 -0.14 -14.70 1.27
C GLY A 142 0.09 -14.61 2.78
N GLY A 143 0.04 -13.40 3.35
CA GLY A 143 0.34 -13.16 4.77
C GLY A 143 -0.89 -13.26 5.66
N GLY A 144 -0.73 -13.75 6.89
CA GLY A 144 -1.81 -13.86 7.88
C GLY A 144 -2.39 -12.50 8.30
N THR A 145 -1.52 -11.51 8.52
CA THR A 145 -1.91 -10.13 8.84
C THR A 145 -2.50 -9.41 7.62
N GLY A 146 -1.81 -9.41 6.49
CA GLY A 146 -2.24 -8.71 5.28
C GLY A 146 -3.60 -9.20 4.74
N SER A 147 -3.85 -10.51 4.76
CA SER A 147 -5.12 -11.09 4.31
C SER A 147 -6.20 -11.02 5.41
N GLY A 148 -5.89 -11.46 6.63
CA GLY A 148 -6.86 -11.57 7.73
C GLY A 148 -7.30 -10.20 8.26
N LEU A 149 -6.35 -9.42 8.77
CA LEU A 149 -6.61 -8.08 9.29
C LEU A 149 -7.04 -7.12 8.17
N GLY A 150 -6.45 -7.25 6.98
CA GLY A 150 -6.84 -6.46 5.81
C GLY A 150 -8.30 -6.64 5.42
N SER A 151 -8.79 -7.89 5.39
CA SER A 151 -10.20 -8.18 5.10
C SER A 151 -11.12 -7.63 6.19
N LEU A 152 -10.76 -7.80 7.47
CA LEU A 152 -11.54 -7.29 8.60
C LEU A 152 -11.64 -5.76 8.57
N LEU A 153 -10.52 -5.07 8.31
CA LEU A 153 -10.48 -3.61 8.24
C LEU A 153 -11.34 -3.11 7.07
N LEU A 154 -11.29 -3.79 5.92
CA LEU A 154 -12.04 -3.41 4.73
C LEU A 154 -13.56 -3.56 4.92
N GLU A 155 -14.00 -4.62 5.62
CA GLU A 155 -15.40 -4.78 6.03
C GLU A 155 -15.85 -3.62 6.91
N ARG A 156 -15.06 -3.25 7.92
CA ARG A 156 -15.39 -2.16 8.84
C ARG A 156 -15.38 -0.79 8.15
N LEU A 157 -14.42 -0.53 7.27
CA LEU A 157 -14.39 0.68 6.45
C LEU A 157 -15.56 0.77 5.48
N SER A 158 -16.08 -0.37 5.02
CA SER A 158 -17.28 -0.38 4.17
C SER A 158 -18.54 -0.03 4.94
N VAL A 159 -18.61 -0.37 6.23
CA VAL A 159 -19.71 0.02 7.12
C VAL A 159 -19.63 1.50 7.48
N ASP A 160 -18.46 2.00 7.89
CA ASP A 160 -18.30 3.38 8.33
C ASP A 160 -18.27 4.38 7.16
N TYR A 161 -17.68 3.98 6.02
CA TYR A 161 -17.43 4.83 4.85
C TYR A 161 -17.94 4.17 3.55
N ASP A 162 -19.23 3.84 3.50
CA ASP A 162 -19.88 3.21 2.33
C ASP A 162 -19.72 4.04 1.05
N LYS A 163 -19.93 5.36 1.14
CA LYS A 163 -19.89 6.29 0.00
C LYS A 163 -18.47 6.62 -0.50
N LYS A 164 -17.43 6.16 0.18
CA LYS A 164 -16.02 6.46 -0.17
C LYS A 164 -15.40 5.33 -0.95
N SER A 165 -14.62 5.67 -1.97
CA SER A 165 -13.93 4.71 -2.81
C SER A 165 -12.84 3.98 -2.03
N LYS A 166 -12.67 2.69 -2.29
CA LYS A 166 -11.67 1.83 -1.64
C LYS A 166 -10.90 1.12 -2.75
N LEU A 167 -9.61 1.43 -2.91
CA LEU A 167 -8.75 0.83 -3.92
C LEU A 167 -7.73 -0.09 -3.22
N GLY A 168 -7.69 -1.35 -3.62
CA GLY A 168 -6.78 -2.35 -3.05
C GLY A 168 -5.55 -2.59 -3.95
N PHE A 169 -4.36 -2.41 -3.39
CA PHE A 169 -3.08 -2.83 -3.96
C PHE A 169 -2.63 -4.09 -3.25
N THR A 170 -3.01 -5.23 -3.82
CA THR A 170 -2.77 -6.51 -3.18
C THR A 170 -1.60 -7.24 -3.84
N VAL A 171 -0.56 -7.51 -3.08
CA VAL A 171 0.59 -8.30 -3.53
C VAL A 171 0.18 -9.77 -3.63
N TYR A 172 0.27 -10.31 -4.84
CA TYR A 172 -0.03 -11.71 -5.10
C TYR A 172 1.23 -12.57 -4.91
N PRO A 173 1.12 -13.73 -4.23
CA PRO A 173 2.27 -14.60 -4.02
C PRO A 173 2.81 -15.17 -5.34
N SER A 174 4.13 -15.34 -5.40
CA SER A 174 4.82 -16.03 -6.49
C SER A 174 5.61 -17.21 -5.93
N PRO A 175 5.57 -18.41 -6.57
CA PRO A 175 6.30 -19.60 -6.11
C PRO A 175 7.81 -19.42 -5.97
N GLN A 176 8.39 -18.41 -6.60
CA GLN A 176 9.83 -18.13 -6.58
C GLN A 176 10.27 -17.33 -5.34
N VAL A 177 9.34 -16.67 -4.64
CA VAL A 177 9.62 -15.75 -3.51
C VAL A 177 8.72 -16.05 -2.30
N SER A 178 7.91 -17.12 -2.34
CA SER A 178 6.99 -17.48 -1.25
C SER A 178 7.75 -17.91 0.01
N THR A 179 7.40 -17.32 1.15
CA THR A 179 7.98 -17.69 2.45
C THR A 179 7.11 -18.69 3.20
N SER A 180 5.89 -18.99 2.73
CA SER A 180 4.95 -19.89 3.40
C SER A 180 4.31 -20.93 2.48
N VAL A 181 4.26 -22.19 2.94
CA VAL A 181 3.67 -23.33 2.22
C VAL A 181 2.12 -23.25 2.18
N VAL A 182 1.50 -22.42 3.03
CA VAL A 182 0.04 -22.30 3.20
C VAL A 182 -0.60 -21.15 2.41
N GLU A 183 0.19 -20.42 1.62
CA GLU A 183 -0.27 -19.28 0.82
C GLU A 183 -1.48 -19.58 -0.10
N PRO A 184 -1.62 -20.77 -0.73
CA PRO A 184 -2.78 -21.05 -1.59
C PRO A 184 -4.10 -21.13 -0.82
N THR A 185 -4.09 -21.68 0.40
CA THR A 185 -5.29 -21.81 1.25
C THR A 185 -5.73 -20.46 1.81
N THR A 186 -4.76 -19.62 2.19
CA THR A 186 -5.00 -18.25 2.62
C THR A 186 -5.55 -17.40 1.47
N ALA A 187 -5.03 -17.60 0.26
CA ALA A 187 -5.46 -16.85 -0.92
C ALA A 187 -6.88 -17.16 -1.40
N PHE A 188 -7.35 -18.39 -1.20
CA PHE A 188 -8.70 -18.79 -1.60
C PHE A 188 -9.77 -18.50 -0.53
N SER A 189 -9.38 -18.13 0.70
CA SER A 189 -10.31 -17.90 1.81
C SER A 189 -10.77 -16.45 2.10
N PRO A 190 -10.63 -15.41 1.25
CA PRO A 190 -11.23 -14.12 1.58
C PRO A 190 -12.77 -14.27 1.58
N PRO A 191 -13.48 -13.81 2.62
CA PRO A 191 -14.93 -13.91 2.65
C PRO A 191 -15.54 -12.88 1.71
N THR A 192 -16.29 -13.40 0.74
CA THR A 192 -17.53 -12.87 0.11
C THR A 192 -17.52 -12.72 -1.43
N PRO A 193 -18.67 -13.02 -2.09
CA PRO A 193 -18.78 -13.12 -3.55
C PRO A 193 -18.90 -11.77 -4.28
N SER A 194 -18.82 -10.64 -3.58
CA SER A 194 -19.04 -9.31 -4.18
C SER A 194 -17.85 -8.78 -4.97
N TRP A 195 -16.67 -9.39 -4.82
CA TRP A 195 -15.43 -8.89 -5.41
C TRP A 195 -15.10 -9.49 -6.79
N SER A 196 -15.61 -10.69 -7.09
CA SER A 196 -15.43 -11.32 -8.40
C SER A 196 -16.05 -10.52 -9.54
N THR A 197 -17.06 -9.69 -9.26
CA THR A 197 -17.72 -8.85 -10.27
C THR A 197 -17.00 -7.53 -10.55
N LEU A 198 -16.16 -7.03 -9.63
CA LEU A 198 -15.42 -5.78 -9.85
C LEU A 198 -14.03 -6.00 -10.49
N MET A 199 -13.43 -7.18 -10.29
CA MET A 199 -12.09 -7.52 -10.81
C MET A 199 -12.13 -8.27 -12.15
N TRP A 200 -13.30 -8.59 -12.68
CA TRP A 200 -13.44 -9.26 -13.97
C TRP A 200 -14.26 -8.41 -14.95
N PRO A 201 -13.63 -7.47 -15.68
CA PRO A 201 -14.21 -7.05 -16.94
C PRO A 201 -14.27 -8.31 -17.81
N SER A 202 -15.44 -8.65 -18.32
CA SER A 202 -15.62 -9.65 -19.37
C SER A 202 -14.93 -9.15 -20.65
N SER A 203 -13.61 -9.24 -20.71
CA SER A 203 -12.83 -8.82 -21.88
C SER A 203 -11.51 -9.59 -21.86
N SER A 204 -11.44 -10.61 -22.72
CA SER A 204 -10.35 -11.57 -22.88
C SER A 204 -9.03 -10.98 -23.41
N THR A 205 -8.77 -9.68 -23.26
CA THR A 205 -7.69 -8.99 -23.99
C THR A 205 -6.58 -8.44 -23.10
N MET A 206 -6.71 -8.44 -21.77
CA MET A 206 -5.68 -7.91 -20.86
C MET A 206 -4.99 -9.01 -20.04
N ARG A 207 -4.45 -10.03 -20.72
CA ARG A 207 -3.74 -11.16 -20.06
C ARG A 207 -2.22 -11.19 -20.25
N GLN A 208 -1.59 -10.25 -20.95
CA GLN A 208 -0.16 -10.37 -21.29
C GLN A 208 0.75 -9.21 -20.87
N SER A 209 0.24 -8.09 -20.38
CA SER A 209 1.10 -6.89 -20.23
C SER A 209 1.76 -6.69 -18.87
N ILE A 210 1.41 -7.44 -17.83
CA ILE A 210 1.91 -7.19 -16.45
C ILE A 210 3.06 -8.14 -16.03
N ILE A 211 3.44 -9.14 -16.83
CA ILE A 211 4.45 -10.15 -16.42
C ILE A 211 5.91 -9.73 -16.71
N SER A 212 6.20 -8.59 -17.35
CA SER A 212 7.57 -8.34 -17.88
C SER A 212 8.39 -7.19 -17.26
N ALA A 213 8.01 -6.58 -16.14
CA ALA A 213 8.81 -5.51 -15.54
C ALA A 213 9.32 -5.91 -14.15
N GLY A 214 10.46 -6.61 -14.09
CA GLY A 214 11.10 -6.90 -12.81
C GLY A 214 12.18 -7.98 -12.79
N VAL A 215 12.97 -8.17 -13.85
CA VAL A 215 14.21 -8.98 -13.77
C VAL A 215 15.33 -8.36 -14.63
N LEU A 216 16.04 -7.40 -14.06
CA LEU A 216 17.42 -7.01 -14.36
C LEU A 216 17.96 -6.49 -13.01
N SER A 217 19.08 -6.91 -12.41
CA SER A 217 20.33 -7.44 -12.92
C SER A 217 21.14 -7.96 -11.72
N THR A 218 21.77 -9.14 -11.80
CA THR A 218 23.19 -9.31 -11.44
C THR A 218 23.78 -10.56 -12.10
N SER A 219 24.73 -10.31 -13.00
CA SER A 219 26.00 -11.02 -13.23
C SER A 219 26.04 -12.43 -13.86
N THR A 220 26.52 -12.41 -15.11
CA THR A 220 27.57 -13.28 -15.69
C THR A 220 27.17 -14.65 -16.23
N VAL A 221 27.09 -14.75 -17.57
CA VAL A 221 27.91 -15.58 -18.47
C VAL A 221 27.15 -15.72 -19.81
N ARG A 222 27.71 -15.11 -20.87
CA ARG A 222 27.45 -15.45 -22.29
C ARG A 222 28.32 -16.67 -22.65
N PRO A 223 27.99 -17.52 -23.66
CA PRO A 223 27.87 -17.02 -25.03
C PRO A 223 26.90 -17.77 -26.00
N THR A 224 26.54 -17.05 -27.08
CA THR A 224 26.31 -17.50 -28.50
C THR A 224 25.17 -18.50 -28.79
N LEU A 225 24.34 -18.41 -29.85
CA LEU A 225 24.47 -17.96 -31.24
C LEU A 225 23.06 -17.70 -31.87
N THR A 226 23.00 -16.73 -32.81
CA THR A 226 22.23 -16.69 -34.09
C THR A 226 20.70 -16.74 -34.16
N SER A 227 20.12 -15.61 -34.58
CA SER A 227 19.39 -15.36 -35.86
C SER A 227 18.28 -14.30 -35.64
N THR A 228 18.45 -13.06 -36.12
CA THR A 228 17.86 -12.51 -37.37
C THR A 228 16.37 -12.86 -37.47
N VAL A 229 15.41 -11.91 -37.41
CA VAL A 229 14.92 -11.15 -38.57
C VAL A 229 13.97 -10.00 -38.13
N SER A 230 14.22 -8.83 -38.74
CA SER A 230 13.37 -7.67 -39.11
C SER A 230 12.22 -7.15 -38.24
N CYS A 231 12.46 -5.91 -37.81
CA CYS A 231 11.49 -4.83 -37.61
C CYS A 231 10.81 -4.43 -38.95
N HIS A 232 9.48 -4.36 -38.98
CA HIS A 232 8.73 -3.50 -39.92
C HIS A 232 7.41 -3.01 -39.31
N ARG A 233 7.39 -1.69 -39.04
CA ARG A 233 6.34 -0.68 -39.33
C ARG A 233 4.86 -1.09 -39.39
N LEU A 234 4.02 -0.26 -38.73
CA LEU A 234 2.79 0.44 -39.20
C LEU A 234 1.97 0.84 -37.95
N PHE A 235 1.98 2.06 -37.40
CA PHE A 235 1.36 3.32 -37.83
C PHE A 235 -0.05 3.23 -38.47
N TYR A 236 -1.01 3.86 -37.78
CA TYR A 236 -2.35 4.34 -38.17
C TYR A 236 -3.43 3.30 -38.56
N HIS A 237 -4.40 3.09 -37.66
CA HIS A 237 -5.72 3.76 -37.72
C HIS A 237 -6.48 3.62 -36.39
#